data_AF-A0A5M8QUC5-F1
#
_entry.id   AF-A0A5M8QUC5-F1
#
_cell.length_a   1.000
_cell.length_b   1.000
_cell.length_c   1.000
_cell.angle_alpha   90.00
_cell.angle_beta   90.00
_cell.angle_gamma   90.00
#
_symmetry.space_group_name_H-M   'P 1'
#
loop_
_entity.id
_entity.type
_entity.pdbx_description
1 polymer ?
#
loop_
_entity_poly.entity_id
_entity_poly.type
_entity_poly.pdbx_seq_one_letter_code
_entity_poly.pdbx_strand_id
1 'polypeptide(L)'
;MEQNICTQIQSFLEGYKFSEGEIESIKCKLLTLAKDTSIVQFLNLLGKDEHHRALNTKSFFYQLRYGFEVFTINESGWLTNPSWLNHEEIKFGCTSEPEMITINIGMGQNGKWASGHGIDYGGSGEYSSYSIFSKPFNDKQSAFDHEYDYCMNKFQSAIEREESKTQRDSTNFNVSNMRATIKTMKQYVASKKQLSLF
;
A
#
# COMPACT_ATOMS: atom_id res chain seq x y z
N MET A 1 5.74 -29.27 9.85
CA MET A 1 5.21 -29.72 8.53
C MET A 1 4.63 -28.54 7.74
N GLU A 2 3.95 -27.60 8.40
CA GLU A 2 3.38 -26.37 7.80
C GLU A 2 4.40 -25.43 7.14
N GLN A 3 5.61 -25.33 7.71
CA GLN A 3 6.66 -24.43 7.20
C GLN A 3 7.13 -24.74 5.77
N ASN A 4 6.92 -25.97 5.29
CA ASN A 4 7.29 -26.40 3.94
C ASN A 4 6.28 -25.92 2.88
N ILE A 5 4.98 -25.91 3.22
CA ILE A 5 3.91 -25.54 2.30
C ILE A 5 3.95 -24.04 1.99
N CYS A 6 4.15 -23.19 3.01
CA CYS A 6 4.26 -21.74 2.82
C CYS A 6 5.44 -21.37 1.90
N THR A 7 6.60 -22.01 2.07
CA THR A 7 7.77 -21.79 1.21
C THR A 7 7.53 -22.23 -0.23
N GLN A 8 6.90 -23.40 -0.44
CA GLN A 8 6.59 -23.89 -1.79
C GLN A 8 5.62 -22.96 -2.52
N ILE A 9 4.59 -22.46 -1.85
CA ILE A 9 3.63 -21.55 -2.47
C ILE A 9 4.24 -20.15 -2.67
N GLN A 10 5.07 -19.68 -1.74
CA GLN A 10 5.76 -18.40 -1.89
C GLN A 10 6.73 -18.39 -3.08
N SER A 11 7.59 -19.41 -3.22
CA SER A 11 8.47 -19.55 -4.40
C SER A 11 7.69 -19.66 -5.71
N PHE A 12 6.49 -20.23 -5.69
CA PHE A 12 5.60 -20.29 -6.87
C PHE A 12 5.06 -18.90 -7.27
N LEU A 13 4.77 -18.04 -6.30
CA LEU A 13 4.13 -16.73 -6.54
C LEU A 13 5.13 -15.58 -6.78
N GLU A 14 6.39 -15.71 -6.36
CA GLU A 14 7.44 -14.68 -6.54
C GLU A 14 7.76 -14.38 -8.02
N GLY A 15 7.30 -15.21 -8.96
CA GLY A 15 7.49 -15.03 -10.41
C GLY A 15 6.39 -14.27 -11.18
N TYR A 16 5.30 -13.80 -10.55
CA TYR A 16 4.09 -13.39 -11.29
C TYR A 16 3.56 -11.97 -10.99
N LYS A 17 3.04 -11.29 -12.03
CA LYS A 17 2.43 -9.95 -11.99
C LYS A 17 0.93 -10.00 -12.33
N PHE A 18 0.15 -10.27 -11.29
CA PHE A 18 -1.31 -10.24 -11.11
C PHE A 18 -2.26 -9.35 -11.99
N SER A 19 -3.00 -9.89 -12.97
CA SER A 19 -4.11 -9.32 -13.79
C SER A 19 -5.34 -10.25 -13.81
N GLU A 20 -6.51 -9.85 -14.34
CA GLU A 20 -7.75 -10.68 -14.30
C GLU A 20 -7.60 -12.08 -14.95
N GLY A 21 -6.81 -12.22 -16.02
CA GLY A 21 -6.51 -13.52 -16.64
C GLY A 21 -5.69 -14.46 -15.74
N GLU A 22 -5.04 -13.94 -14.71
CA GLU A 22 -4.24 -14.73 -13.79
C GLU A 22 -5.06 -15.36 -12.64
N ILE A 23 -6.27 -14.88 -12.35
CA ILE A 23 -7.20 -15.58 -11.45
C ILE A 23 -7.56 -16.94 -12.05
N GLU A 24 -7.82 -17.00 -13.36
CA GLU A 24 -8.13 -18.24 -14.07
C GLU A 24 -6.92 -19.18 -14.20
N SER A 25 -5.71 -18.62 -14.30
CA SER A 25 -4.45 -19.38 -14.25
C SER A 25 -4.16 -19.96 -12.86
N ILE A 26 -4.42 -19.19 -11.79
CA ILE A 26 -4.34 -19.64 -10.41
C ILE A 26 -5.34 -20.77 -10.17
N LYS A 27 -6.60 -20.63 -10.62
CA LYS A 27 -7.59 -21.73 -10.56
C LYS A 27 -7.09 -23.00 -11.27
N CYS A 28 -6.67 -22.89 -12.52
CA CYS A 28 -6.16 -24.03 -13.30
C CYS A 28 -4.96 -24.73 -12.63
N LYS A 29 -4.06 -23.99 -11.97
CA LYS A 29 -2.85 -24.55 -11.34
C LYS A 29 -3.07 -25.02 -9.90
N LEU A 30 -3.97 -24.39 -9.13
CA LEU A 30 -4.43 -24.92 -7.84
C LEU A 30 -5.12 -26.28 -8.04
N LEU A 31 -5.90 -26.43 -9.12
CA LEU A 31 -6.46 -27.71 -9.56
C LEU A 31 -5.38 -28.74 -9.95
N THR A 32 -4.24 -28.31 -10.47
CA THR A 32 -3.11 -29.18 -10.84
C THR A 32 -2.32 -29.67 -9.60
N LEU A 33 -2.23 -28.85 -8.55
CA LEU A 33 -1.58 -29.16 -7.26
C LEU A 33 -2.47 -29.94 -6.28
N ALA A 34 -3.78 -30.01 -6.52
CA ALA A 34 -4.79 -30.64 -5.66
C ALA A 34 -4.67 -32.17 -5.47
N LYS A 35 -3.53 -32.79 -5.83
CA LYS A 35 -3.21 -34.17 -5.40
C LYS A 35 -2.72 -34.24 -3.95
N ASP A 36 -2.28 -33.11 -3.38
CA ASP A 36 -1.94 -33.01 -1.96
C ASP A 36 -3.15 -32.54 -1.14
N THR A 37 -3.64 -33.41 -0.27
CA THR A 37 -4.81 -33.15 0.57
C THR A 37 -4.61 -31.97 1.52
N SER A 38 -3.38 -31.68 1.94
CA SER A 38 -3.07 -30.56 2.83
C SER A 38 -3.28 -29.20 2.15
N ILE A 39 -2.89 -29.08 0.88
CA ILE A 39 -3.09 -27.87 0.08
C ILE A 39 -4.59 -27.63 -0.16
N VAL A 40 -5.34 -28.70 -0.47
CA VAL A 40 -6.80 -28.61 -0.66
C VAL A 40 -7.49 -28.16 0.63
N GLN A 41 -7.08 -28.69 1.79
CA GLN A 41 -7.61 -28.27 3.09
C GLN A 41 -7.31 -26.80 3.37
N PHE A 42 -6.07 -26.35 3.14
CA PHE A 42 -5.70 -24.95 3.30
C PHE A 42 -6.54 -24.00 2.42
N LEU A 43 -6.69 -24.31 1.14
CA LEU A 43 -7.50 -23.51 0.22
C LEU A 43 -8.97 -23.48 0.64
N ASN A 44 -9.52 -24.58 1.15
CA ASN A 44 -10.89 -24.63 1.64
C ASN A 44 -11.11 -23.72 2.87
N LEU A 45 -10.07 -23.51 3.71
CA LEU A 45 -10.14 -22.56 4.83
C LEU A 45 -10.18 -21.09 4.35
N LEU A 46 -9.63 -20.81 3.17
CA LEU A 46 -9.54 -19.45 2.63
C LEU A 46 -10.79 -18.99 1.91
N GLY A 47 -11.81 -19.82 1.68
CA GLY A 47 -13.02 -19.33 1.03
C GLY A 47 -14.05 -20.40 0.69
N LYS A 48 -15.32 -19.97 0.66
CA LYS A 48 -16.47 -20.84 0.36
C LYS A 48 -16.55 -21.25 -1.12
N ASP A 49 -16.13 -20.38 -2.01
CA ASP A 49 -16.13 -20.59 -3.47
C ASP A 49 -14.77 -20.23 -4.08
N GLU A 50 -14.59 -20.56 -5.35
CA GLU A 50 -13.31 -20.36 -6.05
C GLU A 50 -12.85 -18.90 -6.08
N HIS A 51 -13.78 -17.95 -6.15
CA HIS A 51 -13.45 -16.53 -6.23
C HIS A 51 -12.85 -16.05 -4.91
N HIS A 52 -13.51 -16.36 -3.78
CA HIS A 52 -12.98 -16.06 -2.45
C HIS A 52 -11.64 -16.77 -2.23
N ARG A 53 -11.54 -18.06 -2.58
CA ARG A 53 -10.29 -18.82 -2.42
C ARG A 53 -9.14 -18.18 -3.17
N ALA A 54 -9.32 -17.80 -4.44
CA ALA A 54 -8.25 -17.20 -5.23
C ALA A 54 -7.77 -15.85 -4.65
N LEU A 55 -8.70 -14.96 -4.30
CA LEU A 55 -8.37 -13.62 -3.79
C LEU A 55 -7.86 -13.63 -2.35
N ASN A 56 -8.40 -14.49 -1.48
CA ASN A 56 -7.89 -14.64 -0.12
C ASN A 56 -6.55 -15.36 -0.11
N THR A 57 -6.30 -16.30 -1.01
CA THR A 57 -4.96 -16.89 -1.22
C THR A 57 -3.96 -15.79 -1.56
N LYS A 58 -4.27 -14.94 -2.54
CA LYS A 58 -3.43 -13.79 -2.88
C LYS A 58 -3.18 -12.92 -1.64
N SER A 59 -4.24 -12.49 -0.96
CA SER A 59 -4.15 -11.63 0.23
C SER A 59 -3.31 -12.28 1.34
N PHE A 60 -3.49 -13.59 1.59
CA PHE A 60 -2.71 -14.35 2.56
C PHE A 60 -1.20 -14.27 2.26
N PHE A 61 -0.78 -14.45 1.02
CA PHE A 61 0.65 -14.33 0.69
C PHE A 61 1.20 -12.91 0.79
N TYR A 62 0.36 -11.91 0.48
CA TYR A 62 0.75 -10.51 0.65
C TYR A 62 0.92 -10.15 2.13
N GLN A 63 0.03 -10.61 3.02
CA GLN A 63 0.17 -10.34 4.46
C GLN A 63 1.41 -11.02 5.08
N LEU A 64 1.83 -12.19 4.57
CA LEU A 64 3.05 -12.87 5.01
C LEU A 64 4.32 -12.03 4.79
N ARG A 65 4.33 -11.14 3.78
CA ARG A 65 5.45 -10.20 3.55
C ARG A 65 5.69 -9.26 4.74
N TYR A 66 4.65 -9.04 5.54
CA TYR A 66 4.64 -8.22 6.74
C TYR A 66 4.61 -9.06 8.03
N GLY A 67 4.80 -10.38 7.92
CA GLY A 67 4.86 -11.30 9.06
C GLY A 67 3.49 -11.66 9.66
N PHE A 68 2.39 -11.30 9.00
CA PHE A 68 1.06 -11.66 9.48
C PHE A 68 0.74 -13.12 9.11
N GLU A 69 0.98 -14.04 10.03
CA GLU A 69 0.78 -15.47 9.80
C GLU A 69 -0.65 -15.93 10.11
N VAL A 70 -1.29 -15.29 11.10
CA VAL A 70 -2.67 -15.59 11.47
C VAL A 70 -3.62 -14.81 10.56
N PHE A 71 -4.65 -15.49 10.05
CA PHE A 71 -5.72 -14.88 9.28
C PHE A 71 -7.08 -15.27 9.85
N THR A 72 -8.07 -14.41 9.64
CA THR A 72 -9.47 -14.75 9.85
C THR A 72 -10.26 -14.37 8.61
N ILE A 73 -11.37 -15.07 8.41
CA ILE A 73 -12.31 -14.80 7.32
C ILE A 73 -13.55 -14.18 7.94
N ASN A 74 -13.98 -13.02 7.43
CA ASN A 74 -15.18 -12.36 7.92
C ASN A 74 -16.46 -13.08 7.45
N GLU A 75 -17.62 -12.65 7.95
CA GLU A 75 -18.92 -13.24 7.62
C GLU A 75 -19.25 -13.18 6.12
N SER A 76 -18.65 -12.24 5.38
CA SER A 76 -18.80 -12.12 3.93
C SER A 76 -17.91 -13.08 3.14
N GLY A 77 -16.97 -13.77 3.78
CA GLY A 77 -16.04 -14.70 3.13
C GLY A 77 -14.69 -14.09 2.75
N TRP A 78 -14.38 -12.87 3.19
CA TRP A 78 -13.12 -12.18 2.88
C TRP A 78 -12.11 -12.26 4.01
N LEU A 79 -10.83 -12.40 3.63
CA LEU A 79 -9.72 -12.31 4.59
C LEU A 79 -9.72 -10.92 5.22
N THR A 80 -9.72 -10.88 6.55
CA THR A 80 -9.72 -9.61 7.30
C THR A 80 -8.35 -8.97 7.26
N ASN A 81 -8.31 -7.64 7.17
CA ASN A 81 -7.05 -6.92 7.25
C ASN A 81 -6.35 -7.19 8.60
N PRO A 82 -5.05 -7.52 8.57
CA PRO A 82 -4.29 -7.69 9.80
C PRO A 82 -4.12 -6.33 10.51
N SER A 83 -3.96 -6.39 11.83
CA SER A 83 -3.63 -5.20 12.63
C SER A 83 -2.14 -4.92 12.56
N TRP A 84 -1.78 -3.72 12.10
CA TRP A 84 -0.39 -3.25 12.06
C TRP A 84 0.13 -3.00 13.47
N LEU A 85 1.40 -3.35 13.75
CA LEU A 85 2.01 -3.19 15.07
C LEU A 85 2.23 -1.72 15.45
N ASN A 86 2.52 -0.90 14.45
CA ASN A 86 2.72 0.53 14.61
C ASN A 86 2.19 1.22 13.37
N HIS A 87 1.67 2.43 13.53
CA HIS A 87 1.30 3.28 12.40
C HIS A 87 1.58 4.75 12.74
N GLU A 88 1.93 5.52 11.72
CA GLU A 88 2.08 6.97 11.81
C GLU A 88 1.39 7.62 10.62
N GLU A 89 0.76 8.75 10.90
CA GLU A 89 0.18 9.65 9.91
C GLU A 89 0.91 10.99 9.99
N ILE A 90 1.42 11.45 8.86
CA ILE A 90 2.16 12.71 8.76
C ILE A 90 1.45 13.59 7.75
N LYS A 91 0.93 14.72 8.21
CA LYS A 91 0.14 15.64 7.40
C LYS A 91 0.95 16.87 6.99
N PHE A 92 0.74 17.29 5.76
CA PHE A 92 1.32 18.49 5.18
C PHE A 92 0.24 19.32 4.53
N GLY A 93 0.35 20.63 4.70
CA GLY A 93 -0.57 21.57 4.12
C GLY A 93 -0.07 22.99 4.26
N CYS A 94 -1.00 23.92 4.15
CA CYS A 94 -0.81 25.35 4.39
C CYS A 94 -1.85 25.85 5.40
N THR A 95 -1.76 27.12 5.80
CA THR A 95 -2.66 27.69 6.82
C THR A 95 -4.15 27.59 6.44
N SER A 96 -4.48 27.69 5.15
CA SER A 96 -5.86 27.59 4.66
C SER A 96 -6.33 26.15 4.47
N GLU A 97 -5.42 25.22 4.16
CA GLU A 97 -5.70 23.80 3.93
C GLU A 97 -4.58 22.98 4.59
N PRO A 98 -4.74 22.62 5.87
CA PRO A 98 -3.64 22.04 6.68
C PRO A 98 -3.32 20.58 6.31
N GLU A 99 -4.16 19.92 5.52
CA GLU A 99 -4.06 18.47 5.25
C GLU A 99 -4.14 18.14 3.75
N MET A 100 -3.47 18.92 2.91
CA MET A 100 -3.44 18.65 1.47
C MET A 100 -2.70 17.36 1.10
N ILE A 101 -1.69 16.98 1.89
CA ILE A 101 -1.00 15.70 1.74
C ILE A 101 -1.00 15.00 3.08
N THR A 102 -1.30 13.70 3.06
CA THR A 102 -1.16 12.82 4.21
C THR A 102 -0.26 11.67 3.80
N ILE A 103 0.82 11.42 4.53
CA ILE A 103 1.67 10.23 4.37
C ILE A 103 1.36 9.29 5.51
N ASN A 104 0.96 8.07 5.16
CA ASN A 104 0.59 7.02 6.09
C ASN A 104 1.63 5.91 6.03
N ILE A 105 2.17 5.48 7.16
CA ILE A 105 3.12 4.37 7.24
C ILE A 105 2.71 3.39 8.33
N GLY A 106 2.86 2.10 8.06
CA GLY A 106 2.49 1.02 8.98
C GLY A 106 3.59 -0.03 9.09
N MET A 107 3.80 -0.58 10.30
CA MET A 107 4.79 -1.63 10.56
C MET A 107 4.12 -2.98 10.77
N GLY A 108 4.55 -3.99 10.02
CA GLY A 108 4.14 -5.38 10.16
C GLY A 108 4.74 -6.07 11.38
N GLN A 109 4.28 -7.30 11.64
CA GLN A 109 4.77 -8.15 12.74
C GLN A 109 6.26 -8.52 12.62
N ASN A 110 6.77 -8.57 11.39
CA ASN A 110 8.18 -8.86 11.11
C ASN A 110 9.08 -7.60 11.01
N GLY A 111 8.57 -6.42 11.42
CA GLY A 111 9.30 -5.16 11.37
C GLY A 111 9.42 -4.52 9.98
N LYS A 112 8.82 -5.11 8.94
CA LYS A 112 8.71 -4.46 7.61
C LYS A 112 7.71 -3.33 7.65
N TRP A 113 7.99 -2.28 6.89
CA TRP A 113 7.15 -1.10 6.79
C TRP A 113 6.41 -1.06 5.46
N ALA A 114 5.16 -0.61 5.49
CA ALA A 114 4.34 -0.28 4.34
C ALA A 114 4.06 1.22 4.36
N SER A 115 3.77 1.77 3.18
CA SER A 115 3.47 3.17 3.01
C SER A 115 2.26 3.39 2.11
N GLY A 116 1.67 4.57 2.24
CA GLY A 116 0.57 5.07 1.44
C GLY A 116 0.41 6.58 1.61
N HIS A 117 -0.47 7.18 0.83
CA HIS A 117 -0.69 8.62 0.79
C HIS A 117 -2.16 9.00 0.59
N GLY A 118 -2.50 10.20 1.02
CA GLY A 118 -3.63 10.97 0.51
C GLY A 118 -3.08 12.27 -0.09
N ILE A 119 -3.55 12.63 -1.28
CA ILE A 119 -3.17 13.85 -1.98
C ILE A 119 -4.45 14.56 -2.39
N ASP A 120 -4.65 15.76 -1.89
CA ASP A 120 -5.71 16.68 -2.25
C ASP A 120 -5.12 17.84 -3.05
N TYR A 121 -5.62 18.04 -4.25
CA TYR A 121 -5.24 19.12 -5.14
C TYR A 121 -6.12 20.37 -4.96
N GLY A 122 -7.21 20.29 -4.20
CA GLY A 122 -8.20 21.33 -3.93
C GLY A 122 -9.63 20.81 -4.12
N GLY A 123 -9.99 20.44 -5.35
CA GLY A 123 -11.28 19.82 -5.67
C GLY A 123 -11.18 18.41 -6.23
N SER A 124 -9.95 17.93 -6.45
CA SER A 124 -9.62 16.60 -6.93
C SER A 124 -8.53 16.01 -6.04
N GLY A 125 -8.40 14.69 -6.02
CA GLY A 125 -7.40 14.03 -5.19
C GLY A 125 -7.17 12.58 -5.58
N GLU A 126 -6.20 11.98 -4.91
CA GLU A 126 -5.92 10.55 -4.95
C GLU A 126 -5.62 10.03 -3.54
N TYR A 127 -5.99 8.78 -3.29
CA TYR A 127 -5.78 8.15 -2.00
C TYR A 127 -5.36 6.70 -2.18
N SER A 128 -4.34 6.31 -1.42
CA SER A 128 -3.85 4.95 -1.30
C SER A 128 -3.42 4.72 0.14
N SER A 129 -4.18 3.94 0.91
CA SER A 129 -3.75 3.54 2.25
C SER A 129 -2.54 2.62 2.18
N TYR A 130 -1.67 2.65 3.20
CA TYR A 130 -0.79 1.51 3.40
C TYR A 130 -1.64 0.24 3.58
N SER A 131 -1.21 -0.84 2.96
CA SER A 131 -1.92 -2.12 2.99
C SER A 131 -0.95 -3.27 2.82
N ILE A 132 -1.43 -4.50 2.97
CA ILE A 132 -0.65 -5.71 2.68
C ILE A 132 -0.19 -5.75 1.21
N PHE A 133 -0.83 -4.98 0.32
CA PHE A 133 -0.45 -4.87 -1.08
C PHE A 133 0.59 -3.77 -1.37
N SER A 134 0.89 -2.91 -0.38
CA SER A 134 1.95 -1.91 -0.50
C SER A 134 3.30 -2.58 -0.68
N LYS A 135 4.27 -1.82 -1.24
CA LYS A 135 5.66 -2.23 -1.29
C LYS A 135 6.23 -2.35 0.13
N PRO A 136 6.91 -3.46 0.48
CA PRO A 136 7.56 -3.59 1.77
C PRO A 136 8.89 -2.85 1.81
N PHE A 137 9.17 -2.20 2.94
CA PHE A 137 10.42 -1.50 3.24
C PHE A 137 11.07 -2.11 4.49
N ASN A 138 12.40 -2.03 4.57
CA ASN A 138 13.15 -2.58 5.71
C ASN A 138 13.09 -1.69 6.95
N ASP A 139 12.80 -0.41 6.76
CA ASP A 139 12.78 0.58 7.81
C ASP A 139 11.75 1.67 7.50
N LYS A 140 11.40 2.40 8.56
CA LYS A 140 10.39 3.46 8.55
C LYS A 140 10.77 4.63 7.64
N GLN A 141 12.05 4.99 7.60
CA GLN A 141 12.53 6.15 6.86
C GLN A 141 12.43 5.90 5.35
N SER A 142 12.83 4.71 4.89
CA SER A 142 12.67 4.29 3.49
C SER A 142 11.21 4.29 3.03
N ALA A 143 10.28 3.87 3.90
CA ALA A 143 8.85 3.91 3.62
C ALA A 143 8.33 5.35 3.50
N PHE A 144 8.79 6.24 4.39
CA PHE A 144 8.46 7.67 4.34
C PHE A 144 9.04 8.34 3.09
N ASP A 145 10.33 8.15 2.81
CA ASP A 145 11.02 8.80 1.69
C ASP A 145 10.37 8.41 0.35
N HIS A 146 9.94 7.16 0.21
CA HIS A 146 9.21 6.70 -0.96
C HIS A 146 7.92 7.50 -1.22
N GLU A 147 7.06 7.65 -0.21
CA GLU A 147 5.81 8.41 -0.37
C GLU A 147 6.05 9.91 -0.45
N TYR A 148 7.05 10.42 0.26
CA TYR A 148 7.46 11.81 0.19
C TYR A 148 7.83 12.18 -1.26
N ASP A 149 8.71 11.41 -1.90
CA ASP A 149 9.12 11.65 -3.28
C ASP A 149 7.94 11.51 -4.24
N TYR A 150 7.08 10.51 -4.04
CA TYR A 150 5.87 10.34 -4.84
C TYR A 150 4.95 11.57 -4.77
N CYS A 151 4.58 12.00 -3.56
CA CYS A 151 3.69 13.13 -3.34
C CYS A 151 4.29 14.44 -3.88
N MET A 152 5.59 14.65 -3.63
CA MET A 152 6.32 15.82 -4.14
C MET A 152 6.31 15.89 -5.66
N ASN A 153 6.56 14.77 -6.34
CA ASN A 153 6.51 14.70 -7.80
C ASN A 153 5.09 14.95 -8.32
N LYS A 154 4.07 14.36 -7.69
CA LYS A 154 2.67 14.57 -8.07
C LYS A 154 2.25 16.03 -7.98
N PHE A 155 2.56 16.71 -6.87
CA PHE A 155 2.28 18.13 -6.74
C PHE A 155 3.05 18.97 -7.75
N GLN A 156 4.34 18.71 -7.95
CA GLN A 156 5.15 19.45 -8.93
C GLN A 156 4.60 19.29 -10.35
N SER A 157 4.33 18.07 -10.79
CA SER A 157 3.78 17.81 -12.12
C SER A 157 2.39 18.41 -12.30
N ALA A 158 1.54 18.38 -11.28
CA ALA A 158 0.22 18.99 -11.35
C ALA A 158 0.31 20.53 -11.41
N ILE A 159 1.21 21.16 -10.65
CA ILE A 159 1.51 22.60 -10.77
C ILE A 159 1.97 22.91 -12.19
N GLU A 160 3.04 22.28 -12.68
CA GLU A 160 3.60 22.52 -14.01
C GLU A 160 2.54 22.38 -15.11
N ARG A 161 1.72 21.33 -15.03
CA ARG A 161 0.60 21.10 -15.96
C ARG A 161 -0.40 22.26 -15.92
N GLU A 162 -0.89 22.66 -14.75
CA GLU A 162 -1.86 23.75 -14.65
C GLU A 162 -1.26 25.09 -15.09
N GLU A 163 0.02 25.33 -14.82
CA GLU A 163 0.67 26.58 -15.23
C GLU A 163 0.92 26.68 -16.73
N SER A 164 1.01 25.55 -17.42
CA SER A 164 1.14 25.51 -18.88
C SER A 164 -0.18 25.80 -19.63
N LYS A 165 -1.33 25.80 -18.94
CA LYS A 165 -2.64 26.05 -19.55
C LYS A 165 -2.93 27.53 -19.69
N THR A 166 -3.55 27.92 -20.81
CA THR A 166 -4.11 29.27 -21.02
C THR A 166 -5.20 29.61 -19.98
N GLN A 167 -6.01 28.62 -19.61
CA GLN A 167 -7.00 28.73 -18.55
C GLN A 167 -6.79 27.58 -17.55
N ARG A 168 -6.44 27.94 -16.32
CA ARG A 168 -6.19 26.97 -15.23
C ARG A 168 -7.49 26.41 -14.70
N ASP A 169 -7.48 25.15 -14.26
CA ASP A 169 -8.60 24.56 -13.54
C ASP A 169 -8.50 24.89 -12.05
N SER A 170 -8.94 26.09 -11.67
CA SER A 170 -8.98 26.52 -10.27
C SER A 170 -10.06 25.83 -9.44
N THR A 171 -10.94 25.02 -10.06
CA THR A 171 -11.97 24.27 -9.33
C THR A 171 -11.40 22.99 -8.74
N ASN A 172 -10.49 22.33 -9.46
CA ASN A 172 -9.87 21.09 -9.02
C ASN A 172 -8.45 21.29 -8.46
N PHE A 173 -7.73 22.33 -8.89
CA PHE A 173 -6.32 22.55 -8.56
C PHE A 173 -6.06 23.93 -7.94
N ASN A 174 -5.75 23.94 -6.65
CA ASN A 174 -5.31 25.12 -5.92
C ASN A 174 -3.78 25.22 -5.92
N VAL A 175 -3.22 25.71 -7.03
CA VAL A 175 -1.76 25.83 -7.25
C VAL A 175 -1.05 26.63 -6.13
N SER A 176 -1.73 27.63 -5.55
CA SER A 176 -1.17 28.44 -4.47
C SER A 176 -0.94 27.59 -3.22
N ASN A 177 -1.97 26.84 -2.79
CA ASN A 177 -1.88 25.99 -1.62
C ASN A 177 -0.91 24.83 -1.85
N MET A 178 -0.91 24.22 -3.05
CA MET A 178 0.04 23.15 -3.39
C MET A 178 1.51 23.61 -3.26
N ARG A 179 1.85 24.83 -3.71
CA ARG A 179 3.20 25.40 -3.55
C ARG A 179 3.55 25.62 -2.08
N ALA A 180 2.60 26.11 -1.29
CA ALA A 180 2.78 26.29 0.14
C ALA A 180 3.01 24.93 0.84
N THR A 181 2.28 23.89 0.44
CA THR A 181 2.46 22.52 0.94
C THR A 181 3.82 21.92 0.56
N ILE A 182 4.30 22.12 -0.68
CA ILE A 182 5.68 21.73 -1.05
C ILE A 182 6.71 22.40 -0.13
N LYS A 183 6.47 23.67 0.24
CA LYS A 183 7.37 24.39 1.15
C LYS A 183 7.36 23.78 2.55
N THR A 184 6.19 23.44 3.10
CA THR A 184 6.10 22.83 4.44
C THR A 184 6.71 21.42 4.46
N MET A 185 6.52 20.63 3.41
CA MET A 185 7.19 19.33 3.22
C MET A 185 8.71 19.45 3.23
N LYS A 186 9.28 20.39 2.46
CA LYS A 186 10.73 20.64 2.43
C LYS A 186 11.27 21.09 3.80
N GLN A 187 10.54 21.95 4.50
CA GLN A 187 10.91 22.42 5.83
C GLN A 187 10.93 21.28 6.86
N TYR A 188 9.95 20.38 6.80
CA TYR A 188 9.89 19.21 7.67
C TYR A 188 11.13 18.32 7.51
N VAL A 189 11.49 17.95 6.26
CA VAL A 189 12.69 17.12 6.00
C VAL A 189 13.97 17.82 6.44
N ALA A 190 14.09 19.13 6.21
CA ALA A 190 15.23 19.91 6.67
C ALA A 190 15.34 19.90 8.21
N SER A 191 14.22 20.07 8.92
CA SER A 191 14.19 20.04 10.39
C SER A 191 14.59 18.68 10.97
N LYS A 192 14.15 17.57 10.35
CA LYS A 192 14.55 16.22 10.79
C LYS A 192 16.05 15.96 10.62
N LYS A 193 16.64 16.42 9.52
CA LYS A 193 18.09 16.31 9.29
C LYS A 193 18.90 17.10 10.30
N GLN A 194 18.42 18.29 10.69
CA GLN A 194 19.08 19.11 11.71
C GLN A 194 19.07 18.44 13.09
N LEU A 195 17.98 17.76 13.45
CA LEU A 195 17.85 17.05 14.72
C LEU A 195 18.73 15.79 14.80
N SER A 196 19.08 15.16 13.67
CA SER A 196 19.95 13.97 13.63
C SER A 196 21.45 14.26 13.69
N LEU A 197 21.86 15.53 13.73
CA LEU A 197 23.27 15.96 13.76
C LEU A 197 23.79 16.29 15.17
N PHE A 198 22.95 16.13 16.19
CA PHE A 198 23.29 16.29 17.61
C PHE A 198 23.17 14.95 18.33
#